data_AF-A0A5D0RNB9-F1
#
_entry.id   AF-A0A5D0RNB9-F1
#
_cell.length_a   1.000
_cell.length_b   1.000
_cell.length_c   1.000
_cell.angle_alpha   90.00
_cell.angle_beta   90.00
_cell.angle_gamma   90.00
#
_symmetry.space_group_name_H-M   'P 1'
#
loop_
_entity.id
_entity.type
_entity.pdbx_description
1 polymer ?
#
loop_
_entity_poly.entity_id
_entity_poly.type
_entity_poly.pdbx_seq_one_letter_code
_entity_poly.pdbx_strand_id
1 'polypeptide(L)'
;MTFTHRDIHDLRRRSSEQVRQTFVGLALSGMRRPAYSGVFQRLAGTKIPTYISDLILDGHQRNLTIRLKMEPREVGQENIRRRYMATIQGQRLLSEYGPFILIEVNPKSERACLQGSMNLGAVQLLMTVLPHWNAQCFNPWICVLEPLRSDG
;
A
#
# COMPACT_ATOMS: atom_id res chain seq x y z
N MET A 1 -45.58 2.39 -11.38
CA MET A 1 -44.22 2.80 -11.80
C MET A 1 -43.47 1.53 -12.18
N THR A 2 -43.18 1.32 -13.46
CA THR A 2 -42.44 0.17 -13.96
C THR A 2 -40.97 0.54 -14.07
N PHE A 3 -40.13 -0.04 -13.20
CA PHE A 3 -38.69 0.15 -13.24
C PHE A 3 -38.12 -0.44 -14.54
N THR A 4 -37.27 0.31 -15.24
CA THR A 4 -36.59 -0.20 -16.43
C THR A 4 -35.41 -1.09 -16.04
N HIS A 5 -34.96 -1.95 -16.96
CA HIS A 5 -33.80 -2.82 -16.73
C HIS A 5 -32.53 -2.02 -16.36
N ARG A 6 -32.40 -0.78 -16.84
CA ARG A 6 -31.31 0.15 -16.45
C ARG A 6 -31.43 0.60 -15.00
N ASP A 7 -32.63 0.93 -14.53
CA ASP A 7 -32.85 1.36 -13.15
C ASP A 7 -32.50 0.26 -12.14
N ILE A 8 -32.80 -1.00 -12.49
CA ILE A 8 -32.45 -2.18 -11.67
C ILE A 8 -30.92 -2.38 -11.63
N HIS A 9 -30.23 -2.20 -12.75
CA HIS A 9 -28.76 -2.24 -12.78
C HIS A 9 -28.12 -1.10 -11.97
N ASP A 10 -28.67 0.10 -12.04
CA ASP A 10 -28.18 1.26 -11.29
C ASP A 10 -28.45 1.14 -9.79
N LEU A 11 -29.62 0.63 -9.37
CA LEU A 11 -29.93 0.29 -7.98
C LEU A 11 -28.98 -0.77 -7.42
N ARG A 12 -28.72 -1.83 -8.20
CA ARG A 12 -27.78 -2.89 -7.81
C ARG A 12 -26.35 -2.37 -7.71
N ARG A 13 -25.94 -1.50 -8.62
CA ARG A 13 -24.61 -0.85 -8.60
C ARG A 13 -24.44 0.06 -7.39
N ARG A 14 -25.44 0.88 -7.07
CA ARG A 14 -25.42 1.78 -5.90
C ARG A 14 -25.40 0.99 -4.58
N SER A 15 -26.20 -0.07 -4.48
CA SER A 15 -26.21 -0.96 -3.32
C SER A 15 -24.85 -1.64 -3.11
N SER A 16 -24.26 -2.21 -4.17
CA SER A 16 -22.93 -2.81 -4.10
C SER A 16 -21.85 -1.80 -3.71
N GLU A 17 -21.89 -0.58 -4.25
CA GLU A 17 -20.95 0.48 -3.91
C GLU A 17 -21.10 0.93 -2.44
N GLN A 18 -22.33 1.02 -1.94
CA GLN A 18 -22.59 1.38 -0.54
C GLN A 18 -22.13 0.29 0.44
N VAL A 19 -22.32 -0.98 0.09
CA VAL A 19 -21.75 -2.12 0.84
C VAL A 19 -20.22 -2.07 0.82
N ARG A 20 -19.62 -1.79 -0.34
CA ARG A 20 -18.17 -1.63 -0.49
C ARG A 20 -17.64 -0.51 0.40
N GLN A 21 -18.28 0.67 0.39
CA GLN A 21 -17.91 1.80 1.25
C GLN A 21 -18.05 1.48 2.74
N THR A 22 -19.12 0.79 3.14
CA THR A 22 -19.31 0.36 4.54
C THR A 22 -18.23 -0.63 4.96
N PHE A 23 -17.87 -1.57 4.07
CA PHE A 23 -16.80 -2.54 4.31
C PHE A 23 -15.43 -1.86 4.37
N VAL A 24 -15.17 -0.86 3.51
CA VAL A 24 -13.99 0.01 3.59
C VAL A 24 -13.94 0.70 4.95
N GLY A 25 -15.03 1.33 5.39
CA GLY A 25 -15.11 1.96 6.71
C GLY A 25 -14.79 0.99 7.86
N LEU A 26 -15.33 -0.23 7.81
CA LEU A 26 -15.06 -1.28 8.80
C LEU A 26 -13.62 -1.80 8.76
N ALA A 27 -13.06 -2.03 7.57
CA ALA A 27 -11.69 -2.51 7.38
C ALA A 27 -10.66 -1.46 7.84
N LEU A 28 -10.95 -0.19 7.62
CA LEU A 28 -10.10 0.93 8.04
C LEU A 28 -10.36 1.37 9.49
N SER A 29 -11.43 0.89 10.14
CA SER A 29 -11.70 1.17 11.56
C SER A 29 -10.59 0.70 12.51
N GLY A 30 -9.75 -0.22 12.05
CA GLY A 30 -8.55 -0.69 12.74
C GLY A 30 -7.32 0.21 12.58
N MET A 31 -7.32 1.12 11.59
CA MET A 31 -6.28 2.12 11.40
C MET A 31 -6.62 3.39 12.17
N ARG A 32 -6.47 3.31 13.49
CA ARG A 32 -6.79 4.40 14.44
C ARG A 32 -5.63 5.34 14.69
N ARG A 33 -4.40 4.86 14.47
CA ARG A 33 -3.18 5.67 14.62
C ARG A 33 -2.98 6.56 13.39
N PRO A 34 -2.33 7.72 13.57
CA PRO A 34 -1.93 8.57 12.45
C PRO A 34 -0.94 7.87 11.51
N ALA A 35 -0.17 6.92 12.02
CA ALA A 35 0.76 6.11 11.24
C ALA A 35 0.95 4.72 11.86
N TYR A 36 1.26 3.74 11.00
CA TYR A 36 1.74 2.41 11.36
C TYR A 36 3.13 2.22 10.76
N SER A 37 4.04 1.57 11.49
CA SER A 37 5.40 1.35 11.02
C SER A 37 5.89 -0.06 11.25
N GLY A 38 6.80 -0.49 10.38
CA GLY A 38 7.40 -1.82 10.40
C GLY A 38 8.73 -1.80 9.67
N VAL A 39 9.51 -2.87 9.83
CA VAL A 39 10.82 -3.01 9.20
C VAL A 39 10.75 -4.05 8.10
N PHE A 40 11.20 -3.66 6.91
CA PHE A 40 11.33 -4.58 5.80
C PHE A 40 12.48 -5.55 6.03
N GLN A 41 12.16 -6.83 5.86
CA GLN A 41 13.10 -7.92 5.82
C GLN A 41 13.24 -8.41 4.39
N ARG A 42 14.47 -8.58 3.91
CA ARG A 42 14.73 -9.15 2.58
C ARG A 42 14.38 -10.63 2.60
N LEU A 43 13.52 -11.06 1.67
CA LEU A 43 13.20 -12.47 1.50
C LEU A 43 14.35 -13.16 0.76
N ALA A 44 14.89 -14.22 1.37
CA ALA A 44 15.94 -15.03 0.76
C ALA A 44 15.38 -15.91 -0.38
N GLY A 45 16.22 -16.27 -1.35
CA GLY A 45 15.86 -17.22 -2.42
C GLY A 45 14.98 -16.66 -3.54
N THR A 46 14.64 -15.37 -3.54
CA THR A 46 13.86 -14.76 -4.64
C THR A 46 14.77 -14.27 -5.76
N LYS A 47 14.44 -14.62 -7.02
CA LYS A 47 15.14 -14.12 -8.22
C LYS A 47 15.15 -12.59 -8.30
N ILE A 48 14.05 -11.98 -7.89
CA ILE A 48 13.87 -10.52 -7.82
C ILE A 48 13.97 -10.12 -6.35
N PRO A 49 14.76 -9.08 -5.99
CA PRO A 49 14.82 -8.60 -4.62
C PRO A 49 13.43 -8.22 -4.11
N THR A 50 12.98 -8.97 -3.10
CA THR A 50 11.66 -8.86 -2.49
C THR A 50 11.84 -8.63 -1.00
N TYR A 51 11.07 -7.70 -0.46
CA TYR A 51 11.07 -7.35 0.95
C TYR A 51 9.67 -7.49 1.53
N ILE A 52 9.60 -7.88 2.80
CA ILE A 52 8.33 -8.05 3.52
C ILE A 52 8.39 -7.31 4.84
N SER A 53 7.30 -6.61 5.18
CA SER A 53 7.09 -5.98 6.48
C SER A 53 5.70 -6.32 6.96
N ASP A 54 5.59 -6.81 8.20
CA ASP A 54 4.29 -7.00 8.84
C ASP A 54 3.97 -5.80 9.73
N LEU A 55 2.74 -5.30 9.63
CA LEU A 55 2.19 -4.23 10.45
C LEU A 55 1.05 -4.77 11.30
N ILE A 56 1.00 -4.33 12.57
CA ILE A 56 -0.06 -4.69 13.51
C ILE A 56 -0.97 -3.47 13.72
N LEU A 57 -2.23 -3.62 13.34
CA LEU A 57 -3.30 -2.64 13.50
C LEU A 57 -4.03 -2.82 14.83
N ASP A 58 -4.76 -1.79 15.26
CA ASP A 58 -5.44 -1.78 16.56
C ASP A 58 -6.81 -2.49 16.56
N GLY A 59 -7.30 -2.92 15.39
CA GLY A 59 -8.71 -3.34 15.18
C GLY A 59 -8.95 -4.80 14.80
N HIS A 60 -9.94 -5.05 13.94
CA HIS A 60 -10.20 -6.37 13.33
C HIS A 60 -9.24 -6.59 12.14
N GLN A 61 -8.88 -7.85 11.82
CA GLN A 61 -7.86 -8.17 10.81
C GLN A 61 -6.55 -7.38 11.05
N ARG A 62 -5.96 -7.61 12.23
CA ARG A 62 -4.85 -6.80 12.77
C ARG A 62 -3.57 -6.88 11.95
N ASN A 63 -3.34 -7.97 11.24
CA ASN A 63 -2.06 -8.18 10.58
C ASN A 63 -2.17 -7.74 9.12
N LEU A 64 -1.40 -6.73 8.74
CA LEU A 64 -1.15 -6.39 7.35
C LEU A 64 0.25 -6.85 6.98
N THR A 65 0.36 -7.58 5.87
CA THR A 65 1.65 -7.93 5.28
C THR A 65 1.88 -7.05 4.07
N ILE A 66 2.94 -6.27 4.10
CA ILE A 66 3.37 -5.44 3.00
C ILE A 66 4.51 -6.15 2.31
N ARG A 67 4.37 -6.36 1.00
CA ARG A 67 5.43 -6.90 0.16
C ARG A 67 5.86 -5.85 -0.84
N LEU A 68 7.16 -5.63 -0.89
CA LEU A 68 7.83 -4.70 -1.79
C LEU A 68 8.72 -5.48 -2.75
N LYS A 69 8.53 -5.29 -4.05
CA LYS A 69 9.34 -5.90 -5.09
C LYS A 69 10.05 -4.82 -5.88
N MET A 70 11.36 -4.98 -6.07
CA MET A 70 12.10 -4.13 -7.01
C MET A 70 11.89 -4.67 -8.42
N GLU A 71 11.37 -3.88 -9.35
CA GLU A 71 11.21 -4.35 -10.73
C GLU A 71 12.57 -4.61 -11.38
N PRO A 72 12.70 -5.71 -12.15
CA PRO A 72 13.93 -5.99 -12.88
C PRO A 72 14.16 -4.89 -13.92
N ARG A 73 15.42 -4.46 -14.06
CA ARG A 73 15.82 -3.55 -15.14
C ARG A 73 15.81 -4.31 -16.45
N GLU A 74 15.21 -3.75 -17.49
CA GLU A 74 15.36 -4.25 -18.85
C GLU A 74 16.78 -3.91 -19.37
N VAL A 75 17.30 -4.77 -20.25
CA VAL A 75 18.61 -4.58 -20.88
C VAL A 75 18.55 -3.30 -21.74
N GLY A 76 19.44 -2.34 -21.46
CA GLY A 76 19.47 -1.02 -22.11
C GLY A 76 18.91 0.15 -21.28
N GLN A 77 18.37 -0.12 -20.08
CA GLN A 77 17.81 0.90 -19.18
C GLN A 77 18.76 1.26 -18.01
N GLU A 78 20.05 1.46 -18.28
CA GLU A 78 21.04 1.77 -17.23
C GLU A 78 20.75 3.10 -16.49
N ASN A 79 20.14 4.06 -17.20
CA ASN A 79 19.79 5.38 -16.67
C ASN A 79 18.37 5.47 -16.06
N ILE A 80 17.59 4.38 -16.05
CA ILE A 80 16.22 4.41 -15.53
C ILE A 80 16.24 4.13 -14.02
N ARG A 81 15.57 5.03 -13.28
CA ARG A 81 15.38 4.91 -11.83
C ARG A 81 14.69 3.57 -11.51
N ARG A 82 15.13 2.92 -10.45
CA ARG A 82 14.55 1.66 -9.99
C ARG A 82 13.07 1.88 -9.67
N ARG A 83 12.20 1.05 -10.25
CA ARG A 83 10.79 1.02 -9.91
C ARG A 83 10.55 0.00 -8.81
N TYR A 84 9.66 0.33 -7.89
CA TYR A 84 9.30 -0.54 -6.80
C TYR A 84 7.79 -0.73 -6.78
N MET A 85 7.36 -1.99 -6.68
CA MET A 85 5.95 -2.37 -6.60
C MET A 85 5.64 -2.83 -5.19
N ALA A 86 4.70 -2.15 -4.54
CA ALA A 86 4.19 -2.50 -3.23
C ALA A 86 2.83 -3.21 -3.35
N THR A 87 2.62 -4.23 -2.53
CA THR A 87 1.31 -4.90 -2.36
C THR A 87 1.01 -5.00 -0.88
N ILE A 88 -0.22 -4.72 -0.48
CA ILE A 88 -0.69 -4.88 0.90
C ILE A 88 -1.66 -6.06 0.94
N GLN A 89 -1.41 -6.97 1.88
CA GLN A 89 -2.21 -8.18 2.11
C GLN A 89 -2.66 -8.22 3.57
N GLY A 90 -3.62 -9.09 3.89
CA GLY A 90 -4.11 -9.29 5.27
C GLY A 90 -5.50 -8.73 5.55
N GLN A 91 -5.97 -7.79 4.72
CA GLN A 91 -7.37 -7.38 4.68
C GLN A 91 -8.02 -7.79 3.36
N ARG A 92 -9.24 -8.34 3.43
CA ARG A 92 -10.02 -8.77 2.25
C ARG A 92 -10.28 -7.60 1.27
N LEU A 93 -10.39 -6.38 1.78
CA LEU A 93 -10.54 -5.21 0.94
C LEU A 93 -9.29 -4.98 0.09
N LEU A 94 -8.10 -5.07 0.69
CA LEU A 94 -6.84 -4.72 0.05
C LEU A 94 -6.42 -5.73 -1.03
N SER A 95 -6.94 -6.97 -0.98
CA SER A 95 -6.72 -7.94 -2.07
C SER A 95 -7.30 -7.52 -3.41
N GLU A 96 -8.26 -6.58 -3.44
CA GLU A 96 -8.89 -6.11 -4.69
C GLU A 96 -8.12 -4.97 -5.37
N TYR A 97 -7.23 -4.26 -4.65
CA TYR A 97 -6.58 -3.04 -5.15
C TYR A 97 -5.24 -3.27 -5.85
N GLY A 98 -4.76 -4.52 -5.88
CA GLY A 98 -3.56 -4.90 -6.61
C GLY A 98 -2.28 -4.20 -6.14
N PRO A 99 -1.19 -4.32 -6.92
CA PRO A 99 0.07 -3.64 -6.63
C PRO A 99 0.01 -2.16 -7.00
N PHE A 100 0.75 -1.32 -6.28
CA PHE A 100 0.92 0.10 -6.57
C PHE A 100 2.41 0.48 -6.60
N ILE A 101 2.72 1.52 -7.37
CA ILE A 101 4.10 1.94 -7.62
C ILE A 101 4.57 2.85 -6.48
N LEU A 102 5.79 2.61 -6.00
CA LEU A 102 6.53 3.58 -5.21
C LEU A 102 7.55 4.29 -6.10
N ILE A 103 7.57 5.62 -5.99
CA ILE A 103 8.49 6.50 -6.67
C ILE A 103 9.53 7.03 -5.67
N GLU A 104 10.75 7.22 -6.14
CA GLU A 104 11.80 7.83 -5.35
C GLU A 104 11.59 9.33 -5.23
N VAL A 105 11.48 9.81 -4.00
CA VAL A 105 11.33 11.21 -3.62
C VAL A 105 12.66 11.71 -3.10
N ASN A 106 13.08 12.90 -3.54
CA ASN A 106 14.38 13.51 -3.23
C ASN A 106 15.60 12.60 -3.57
N PRO A 107 15.71 12.08 -4.80
CA PRO A 107 16.75 11.10 -5.20
C PRO A 107 18.19 11.62 -5.10
N LYS A 108 18.38 12.95 -5.00
CA LYS A 108 19.70 13.58 -4.86
C LYS A 108 20.11 13.82 -3.41
N SER A 109 19.26 13.46 -2.45
CA SER A 109 19.49 13.65 -1.02
C SER A 109 19.85 12.32 -0.36
N GLU A 110 20.68 12.36 0.67
CA GLU A 110 20.90 11.23 1.59
C GLU A 110 19.61 10.77 2.28
N ARG A 111 18.56 11.59 2.25
CA ARG A 111 17.21 11.29 2.74
C ARG A 111 16.26 10.81 1.63
N ALA A 112 16.78 10.33 0.51
CA ALA A 112 15.95 9.76 -0.55
C ALA A 112 15.05 8.66 0.02
N CYS A 113 13.75 8.76 -0.18
CA CYS A 113 12.78 7.76 0.28
C CYS A 113 11.92 7.30 -0.88
N LEU A 114 11.25 6.16 -0.74
CA LEU A 114 10.24 5.74 -1.69
C LEU A 114 8.87 6.15 -1.17
N GLN A 115 8.03 6.75 -2.00
CA GLN A 115 6.65 7.07 -1.65
C GLN A 115 5.69 6.55 -2.71
N GLY A 116 4.53 6.10 -2.27
CA GLY A 116 3.43 5.75 -3.15
C GLY A 116 2.12 5.78 -2.39
N SER A 117 1.02 5.92 -3.10
CA SER A 117 -0.30 5.99 -2.47
C SER A 117 -1.28 5.02 -3.11
N MET A 118 -2.19 4.49 -2.29
CA MET A 118 -3.29 3.64 -2.71
C MET A 118 -4.61 4.32 -2.32
N ASN A 119 -5.49 4.53 -3.29
CA ASN A 119 -6.81 5.10 -3.03
C ASN A 119 -7.83 3.97 -2.78
N LEU A 120 -8.42 3.93 -1.59
CA LEU A 120 -9.45 2.94 -1.22
C LEU A 120 -10.88 3.45 -1.42
N GLY A 121 -11.05 4.62 -2.03
CA GLY A 121 -12.31 5.33 -2.20
C GLY A 121 -12.48 6.40 -1.12
N ALA A 122 -12.84 5.97 0.10
CA ALA A 122 -13.12 6.88 1.22
C ALA A 122 -11.86 7.33 1.98
N VAL A 123 -10.73 6.65 1.79
CA VAL A 123 -9.44 6.93 2.44
C VAL A 123 -8.32 6.66 1.44
N GLN A 124 -7.29 7.48 1.48
CA GLN A 124 -6.06 7.22 0.75
C GLN A 124 -5.00 6.73 1.74
N LEU A 125 -4.29 5.66 1.40
CA LEU A 125 -3.13 5.22 2.16
C LEU A 125 -1.87 5.78 1.50
N LEU A 126 -1.05 6.47 2.26
CA LEU A 126 0.28 6.87 1.88
C LEU A 126 1.28 5.88 2.48
N MET A 127 2.14 5.32 1.64
CA MET A 127 3.26 4.51 2.05
C MET A 127 4.55 5.28 1.82
N THR A 128 5.34 5.42 2.88
CA THR A 128 6.69 5.97 2.83
C THR A 128 7.68 4.89 3.26
N VAL A 129 8.69 4.64 2.45
CA VAL A 129 9.77 3.70 2.74
C VAL A 129 11.05 4.49 2.94
N LEU A 130 11.50 4.52 4.20
CA LEU A 130 12.68 5.27 4.61
C LEU A 130 13.89 4.33 4.59
N PRO A 131 15.00 4.71 3.94
CA PRO A 131 16.25 3.99 4.13
C PRO A 131 16.72 4.22 5.57
N HIS A 132 17.14 3.16 6.25
CA HIS A 132 17.83 3.27 7.52
C HIS A 132 19.23 2.73 7.35
N TRP A 133 20.24 3.49 7.76
CA TRP A 133 21.63 3.06 7.72
C TRP A 133 22.03 2.69 9.14
N ASN A 134 22.35 1.43 9.36
CA ASN A 134 22.97 1.03 10.62
C ASN A 134 24.50 1.07 10.51
N ALA A 135 25.18 1.04 11.65
CA ALA A 135 26.65 1.07 11.74
C ALA A 135 27.36 -0.11 11.04
N GLN A 136 26.62 -1.14 10.63
CA GLN A 136 27.12 -2.34 9.95
C GLN A 136 26.90 -2.30 8.43
N CYS A 137 26.52 -1.15 7.87
CA CYS A 137 26.13 -1.00 6.45
C CYS A 137 24.93 -1.87 6.03
N PHE A 138 24.19 -2.41 6.99
CA PHE A 138 22.91 -3.07 6.72
C PHE A 138 21.85 -1.98 6.56
N ASN A 139 21.09 -2.07 5.46
CA ASN A 139 20.08 -1.08 5.07
C ASN A 139 18.67 -1.65 5.29
N PRO A 140 18.17 -1.72 6.53
CA PRO A 140 16.76 -2.04 6.72
C PRO A 140 15.94 -0.87 6.20
N TRP A 141 14.88 -1.19 5.47
CA TRP A 141 13.95 -0.17 5.02
C TRP A 141 12.80 -0.09 6.01
N ILE A 142 12.55 1.09 6.57
CA ILE A 142 11.42 1.31 7.46
C ILE A 142 10.22 1.61 6.60
N CYS A 143 9.18 0.80 6.72
CA CYS A 143 7.87 1.08 6.15
C CYS A 143 7.08 1.95 7.11
N VAL A 144 6.53 3.05 6.62
CA VAL A 144 5.55 3.88 7.31
C VAL A 144 4.29 3.93 6.44
N LEU A 145 3.14 3.61 7.04
CA LEU A 145 1.84 3.58 6.39
C LEU A 145 0.90 4.54 7.11
N GLU A 146 0.41 5.53 6.39
CA GLU A 146 -0.40 6.64 6.90
C GLU A 146 -1.76 6.66 6.21
N PRO A 147 -2.89 6.60 6.94
CA PRO A 147 -4.20 6.86 6.38
C PRO A 147 -4.42 8.37 6.23
N LEU A 148 -4.38 8.87 5.00
CA LEU A 148 -4.83 10.21 4.64
C LEU A 148 -6.36 10.22 4.61
N ARG A 149 -6.95 10.78 5.66
CA ARG A 149 -8.38 11.07 5.72
C ARG A 149 -8.56 12.46 5.14
N SER A 150 -9.51 12.64 4.22
CA SER A 150 -10.02 13.98 3.94
C SER A 150 -10.56 14.52 5.26
N ASP A 151 -9.92 15.55 5.80
CA ASP A 151 -10.40 16.25 6.98
C ASP A 151 -11.89 16.56 6.77
N GLY A 152 -12.71 16.12 7.73
CA GLY A 152 -14.15 16.35 7.73
C GLY A 152 -14.49 17.82 7.94
#